data_AF-A0A3B9L6Q8-F1
#
_entry.id   AF-A0A3B9L6Q8-F1
#
_cell.length_a   1.000
_cell.length_b   1.000
_cell.length_c   1.000
_cell.angle_alpha   90.00
_cell.angle_beta   90.00
_cell.angle_gamma   90.00
#
_symmetry.space_group_name_H-M   'P 1'
#
loop_
_entity.id
_entity.type
_entity.pdbx_description
1 polymer ?
#
loop_
_entity_poly.entity_id
_entity_poly.type
_entity_poly.pdbx_seq_one_letter_code
_entity_poly.pdbx_strand_id
1 'polypeptide(L)'
;MTTQTPKSELTKSFDPKTIESKWYAFWEGKGYYAAGLNPAIKDNFCILLPPPNVTGTLHMGHGFNQTIMDALTRYHRMRGD
;
A
#
# COMPACT_ATOMS: atom_id res chain seq x y z
N MET A 1 -15.43 22.17 32.99
CA MET A 1 -15.10 20.77 32.64
C MET A 1 -14.11 20.81 31.48
N THR A 2 -12.83 20.57 31.76
CA THR A 2 -11.77 20.55 30.74
C THR A 2 -11.53 19.12 30.28
N THR A 3 -11.91 18.82 29.04
CA THR A 3 -11.62 17.55 28.38
C THR A 3 -10.13 17.49 28.04
N GLN A 4 -9.36 16.64 28.73
CA GLN A 4 -7.98 16.32 28.36
C GLN A 4 -7.96 15.42 27.13
N THR A 5 -7.35 15.91 26.05
CA THR A 5 -7.01 15.10 24.87
C THR A 5 -5.94 14.08 25.26
N PRO A 6 -6.11 12.76 24.99
CA PRO A 6 -5.11 11.78 25.38
C PRO A 6 -3.83 11.98 24.56
N LYS A 7 -2.71 12.17 25.26
CA LYS A 7 -1.38 12.26 24.67
C LYS A 7 -0.99 10.89 24.12
N SER A 8 -1.05 10.73 22.80
CA SER A 8 -0.58 9.53 22.10
C SER A 8 0.95 9.53 22.12
N GLU A 9 1.55 8.83 23.07
CA GLU A 9 3.00 8.60 23.11
C GLU A 9 3.38 7.55 22.06
N LEU A 10 4.24 7.93 21.11
CA LEU A 10 4.83 7.00 20.14
C LEU A 10 5.86 6.12 20.85
N THR A 11 5.91 4.84 20.50
CA THR A 11 6.95 3.93 20.99
C THR A 11 8.34 4.43 20.60
N LYS A 12 9.30 4.35 21.51
CA LYS A 12 10.70 4.76 21.25
C LYS A 12 11.41 3.88 20.23
N SER A 13 10.95 2.64 20.04
CA SER A 13 11.52 1.67 19.11
C SER A 13 10.54 1.33 18.00
N PHE A 14 11.06 1.20 16.78
CA PHE A 14 10.31 0.75 15.61
C PHE A 14 10.28 -0.78 15.57
N ASP A 15 9.07 -1.36 15.55
CA ASP A 15 8.84 -2.79 15.36
C ASP A 15 8.06 -3.01 14.05
N PRO A 16 8.75 -3.31 12.94
CA PRO A 16 8.10 -3.47 11.64
C PRO A 16 7.04 -4.56 11.65
N LYS A 17 7.30 -5.70 12.31
CA LYS A 17 6.42 -6.88 12.25
C LYS A 17 5.03 -6.57 12.81
N THR A 18 4.98 -5.88 13.95
CA THR A 18 3.72 -5.51 14.59
C THR A 18 2.98 -4.45 13.76
N ILE A 19 3.70 -3.47 13.23
CA ILE A 19 3.12 -2.37 12.43
C ILE A 19 2.55 -2.89 11.11
N GLU A 20 3.33 -3.69 10.38
CA GLU A 20 2.94 -4.28 9.10
C GLU A 20 1.71 -5.18 9.25
N SER A 21 1.71 -6.07 10.24
CA SER A 21 0.57 -6.98 10.50
C SER A 21 -0.72 -6.21 10.77
N LYS A 22 -0.66 -5.14 11.58
CA LYS A 22 -1.81 -4.29 11.89
C LYS A 22 -2.37 -3.59 10.65
N TRP A 23 -1.50 -2.95 9.87
CA TRP A 23 -1.93 -2.16 8.72
C TRP A 23 -2.42 -3.01 7.56
N TYR A 24 -1.78 -4.16 7.33
CA TYR A 24 -2.21 -5.09 6.30
C TYR A 24 -3.66 -5.53 6.53
N ALA A 25 -3.98 -6.05 7.72
CA ALA A 25 -5.34 -6.47 8.06
C ALA A 25 -6.35 -5.32 7.99
N PHE A 26 -5.95 -4.11 8.38
CA PHE A 26 -6.81 -2.93 8.29
C PHE A 26 -7.11 -2.54 6.83
N TRP A 27 -6.09 -2.46 5.96
CA TRP A 27 -6.26 -2.07 4.56
C TRP A 27 -7.02 -3.12 3.76
N GLU A 28 -6.75 -4.40 4.01
CA GLU A 28 -7.48 -5.52 3.42
C GLU A 28 -8.95 -5.48 3.82
N GLY A 29 -9.24 -5.36 5.13
CA GLY A 29 -10.62 -5.29 5.64
C GLY A 29 -11.39 -4.05 5.17
N LYS A 30 -10.70 -2.99 4.73
CA LYS A 30 -11.32 -1.80 4.12
C LYS A 30 -11.41 -1.87 2.59
N GLY A 31 -10.91 -2.93 1.96
CA GLY A 31 -10.93 -3.09 0.50
C GLY A 31 -10.04 -2.09 -0.24
N TYR A 32 -9.02 -1.51 0.42
CA TYR A 32 -8.17 -0.49 -0.21
C TYR A 32 -7.32 -1.03 -1.37
N TYR A 33 -7.12 -2.34 -1.44
CA TYR A 33 -6.47 -3.02 -2.55
C TYR A 33 -7.37 -3.24 -3.77
N ALA A 34 -8.68 -2.98 -3.66
CA ALA A 34 -9.57 -3.12 -4.79
C ALA A 34 -9.18 -2.15 -5.91
N ALA A 35 -9.19 -2.65 -7.14
CA ALA A 35 -9.10 -1.82 -8.33
C ALA A 35 -10.31 -0.88 -8.34
N GLY A 36 -10.05 0.42 -8.21
CA GLY A 36 -11.08 1.44 -8.35
C GLY A 36 -11.36 1.68 -9.83
N LEU A 37 -12.64 1.81 -10.18
CA LEU A 37 -13.05 2.36 -11.47
C LEU A 37 -13.79 3.65 -11.21
N ASN A 38 -13.21 4.77 -11.63
CA ASN A 38 -13.89 6.07 -11.62
C ASN A 38 -14.13 6.52 -13.06
N PRO A 39 -15.36 6.38 -13.60
CA PRO A 39 -15.68 6.76 -14.98
C PRO A 39 -15.46 8.26 -15.29
N ALA A 40 -15.35 9.10 -14.26
CA ALA A 40 -15.06 10.53 -14.44
C ALA A 40 -13.58 10.82 -14.76
N ILE A 41 -12.67 9.88 -14.47
CA ILE A 41 -11.24 10.02 -14.75
C ILE A 41 -10.97 9.52 -16.17
N LYS A 42 -10.46 10.42 -17.03
CA LYS A 42 -10.15 10.11 -18.43
C LYS A 42 -8.76 9.51 -18.59
N ASP A 43 -7.77 10.08 -17.89
CA ASP A 43 -6.36 9.69 -18.02
C ASP A 43 -5.99 8.74 -16.89
N ASN A 44 -6.17 7.44 -17.11
CA ASN A 44 -5.90 6.43 -16.08
C ASN A 44 -4.42 6.02 -16.07
N PHE A 45 -3.86 5.82 -14.88
CA PHE A 45 -2.56 5.18 -14.72
C PHE A 45 -2.66 3.65 -14.68
N CYS A 46 -1.81 2.95 -15.44
CA CYS A 46 -1.74 1.49 -15.45
C CYS A 46 -0.29 1.02 -15.61
N ILE A 47 0.08 -0.03 -14.87
CA ILE A 47 1.34 -0.74 -15.03
C ILE A 47 1.04 -2.10 -15.68
N LEU A 48 1.54 -2.31 -16.89
CA LEU A 48 1.42 -3.60 -17.56
C LEU A 48 2.37 -4.61 -16.93
N LEU A 49 1.80 -5.63 -16.30
CA LEU A 49 2.57 -6.79 -15.83
C LEU A 49 2.56 -7.87 -16.91
N PRO A 50 3.73 -8.36 -17.37
CA PRO A 50 3.75 -9.54 -18.23
C PRO A 50 3.18 -10.74 -17.46
N PRO A 51 2.61 -11.74 -18.17
CA PRO A 51 2.11 -12.95 -17.53
C PRO A 51 3.17 -13.56 -16.60
N PRO A 52 2.79 -13.97 -15.38
CA PRO A 52 3.76 -14.44 -14.40
C PRO A 52 4.39 -15.75 -14.88
N ASN A 53 5.70 -15.74 -15.12
CA ASN A 53 6.49 -16.96 -15.32
C ASN A 53 6.89 -17.50 -13.94
N VAL A 54 6.05 -18.37 -13.36
CA VAL A 54 6.30 -18.95 -12.04
C VAL A 54 7.25 -20.15 -12.18
N THR A 55 8.56 -19.92 -12.15
CA THR A 55 9.57 -20.98 -12.28
C THR A 55 10.55 -21.09 -11.10
N GLY A 56 10.36 -20.34 -10.01
CA GLY A 56 11.27 -20.41 -8.85
C GLY A 56 10.85 -19.61 -7.61
N THR A 57 11.76 -19.55 -6.63
CA THR A 57 11.59 -18.83 -5.37
C THR A 57 11.77 -17.32 -5.53
N LEU A 58 11.02 -16.54 -4.75
CA LEU A 58 11.20 -15.08 -4.69
C LEU A 58 12.61 -14.72 -4.19
N HIS A 59 13.21 -13.74 -4.85
CA HIS A 59 14.52 -13.18 -4.52
C HIS A 59 14.45 -11.64 -4.48
N MET A 60 15.49 -10.98 -3.96
CA MET A 60 15.52 -9.52 -3.76
C MET A 60 15.15 -8.69 -5.01
N GLY A 61 15.51 -9.15 -6.21
CA GLY A 61 15.06 -8.53 -7.46
C GLY A 61 13.53 -8.42 -7.63
N HIS A 62 12.76 -9.40 -7.11
CA HIS A 62 11.30 -9.31 -7.09
C HIS A 62 10.83 -8.21 -6.13
N GLY A 63 11.42 -8.17 -4.93
CA GLY A 63 11.12 -7.13 -3.94
C GLY A 63 11.40 -5.73 -4.49
N PHE A 64 12.53 -5.54 -5.18
CA PHE A 64 12.87 -4.27 -5.82
C PHE A 64 11.83 -3.85 -6.87
N ASN A 65 11.55 -4.71 -7.86
CA ASN A 65 10.60 -4.39 -8.92
C ASN A 65 9.19 -4.15 -8.35
N GLN A 66 8.71 -5.00 -7.44
CA GLN A 66 7.39 -4.86 -6.84
C GLN A 66 7.26 -3.58 -6.02
N THR A 67 8.32 -3.17 -5.31
CA THR A 67 8.32 -1.94 -4.51
C THR A 67 8.19 -0.69 -5.38
N ILE A 68 8.89 -0.65 -6.53
CA ILE A 68 8.76 0.47 -7.47
C ILE A 68 7.33 0.57 -8.01
N MET A 69 6.76 -0.57 -8.41
CA MET A 69 5.39 -0.62 -8.95
C MET A 69 4.34 -0.22 -7.90
N ASP A 70 4.51 -0.66 -6.64
CA ASP A 70 3.64 -0.28 -5.52
C ASP A 70 3.75 1.22 -5.22
N ALA A 71 4.96 1.78 -5.21
CA ALA A 71 5.18 3.21 -4.97
C ALA A 71 4.51 4.09 -6.04
N LEU A 72 4.66 3.73 -7.31
CA LEU A 72 3.98 4.43 -8.41
C LEU A 72 2.46 4.32 -8.30
N THR A 73 1.94 3.12 -8.03
CA THR A 73 0.50 2.88 -7.87
C THR A 73 -0.09 3.75 -6.75
N ARG A 74 0.61 3.85 -5.60
CA ARG A 74 0.19 4.72 -4.48
C ARG A 74 0.25 6.20 -4.85
N TYR A 75 1.31 6.63 -5.53
CA TYR A 75 1.46 8.02 -5.97
C TYR A 75 0.31 8.46 -6.88
N HIS A 76 0.00 7.68 -7.92
CA HIS A 76 -1.10 7.99 -8.85
C HIS A 76 -2.46 7.94 -8.14
N ARG A 77 -2.70 6.94 -7.28
CA ARG A 77 -3.92 6.89 -6.46
C ARG A 77 -4.10 8.14 -5.58
N MET A 78 -3.01 8.69 -5.02
CA MET A 78 -3.04 9.91 -4.22
C MET A 78 -3.20 11.17 -5.07
N ARG A 79 -2.68 11.16 -6.31
CA ARG A 79 -2.83 12.25 -7.28
C ARG A 79 -4.25 12.35 -7.84
N GLY A 80 -4.98 11.22 -7.86
CA GLY A 80 -6.39 11.17 -8.24
C GLY A 80 -6.61 11.05 -9.75
N ASP A 81 -5.61 10.57 -10.47
CA ASP A 81 -5.67 10.11 -11.87
C ASP A 81 -5.73 8.58 -11.98
#